data_AF-A0A9X7TDE1-F1
#
_entry.id   AF-A0A9X7TDE1-F1
#
_cell.length_a   1.000
_cell.length_b   1.000
_cell.length_c   1.000
_cell.angle_alpha   90.00
_cell.angle_beta   90.00
_cell.angle_gamma   90.00
#
_symmetry.space_group_name_H-M   'P 1'
#
loop_
_entity.id
_entity.type
_entity.pdbx_description
1 polymer ?
#
loop_
_entity_poly.entity_id
_entity_poly.type
_entity_poly.pdbx_seq_one_letter_code
_entity_poly.pdbx_strand_id
1 'polypeptide(L)'
;MGQYLQLGIVHRLSVSKEKMNSMGLSVERVKDELNKEVDMALYDLDENDVLVNFVLKDSIVMEQLGSFLRYQYSLYDQNGDSHFESVVQAISEMSNPEQIFELAEEKRFACFQNNLIVHNIQVSHWKSLRVEISLLVLFVEGKIFMECYDSFLKYLTNIVRETSKQWSICGAFGCFID
;
A
#
# COMPACT_ATOMS: atom_id res chain seq x y z
N MET A 1 15.63 -12.41 -10.95
CA MET A 1 15.33 -11.52 -9.81
C MET A 1 14.61 -12.36 -8.76
N GLY A 2 14.87 -12.15 -7.47
CA GLY A 2 14.22 -12.93 -6.41
C GLY A 2 12.88 -12.31 -6.03
N GLN A 3 12.00 -13.08 -5.38
CA GLN A 3 10.77 -12.56 -4.79
C GLN A 3 11.08 -11.98 -3.41
N TYR A 4 10.51 -10.82 -3.09
CA TYR A 4 10.70 -10.12 -1.82
C TYR A 4 9.37 -9.89 -1.12
N LEU A 5 9.39 -9.94 0.20
CA LEU A 5 8.26 -9.47 0.99
C LEU A 5 8.32 -7.95 1.10
N GLN A 6 7.28 -7.29 0.65
CA GLN A 6 7.15 -5.85 0.72
C GLN A 6 5.96 -5.48 1.60
N LEU A 7 6.22 -4.63 2.58
CA LEU A 7 5.19 -4.12 3.49
C LEU A 7 5.15 -2.61 3.38
N GLY A 8 3.94 -2.06 3.36
CA GLY A 8 3.82 -0.61 3.35
C GLY A 8 2.41 -0.07 3.16
N ILE A 9 2.31 1.20 2.78
CA ILE A 9 1.02 1.88 2.60
C ILE A 9 0.60 1.80 1.14
N VAL A 10 -0.53 1.15 0.90
CA VAL A 10 -1.19 1.19 -0.40
C VAL A 10 -1.70 2.61 -0.61
N HIS A 11 -1.14 3.34 -1.57
CA HIS A 11 -1.55 4.73 -1.82
C HIS A 11 -2.38 4.88 -3.09
N ARG A 12 -2.32 3.90 -3.99
CA ARG A 12 -3.16 3.86 -5.19
C ARG A 12 -3.53 2.44 -5.56
N LEU A 13 -4.79 2.24 -5.93
CA LEU A 13 -5.31 1.01 -6.53
C LEU A 13 -5.89 1.37 -7.90
N SER A 14 -5.38 0.78 -8.96
CA SER A 14 -5.81 1.06 -10.34
C SER A 14 -6.39 -0.19 -10.98
N VAL A 15 -7.55 -0.04 -11.60
CA VAL A 15 -8.30 -1.12 -12.26
C VAL A 15 -8.69 -0.70 -13.66
N SER A 16 -8.49 -1.58 -14.64
CA SER A 16 -8.90 -1.32 -16.03
C SER A 16 -10.42 -1.34 -16.19
N LYS A 17 -10.99 -0.26 -16.74
CA LYS A 17 -12.41 -0.17 -17.10
C LYS A 17 -12.80 -1.21 -18.14
N GLU A 18 -11.93 -1.49 -19.11
CA GLU A 18 -12.15 -2.54 -20.11
C GLU A 18 -12.32 -3.92 -19.45
N LYS A 19 -11.45 -4.25 -18.48
CA LYS A 19 -11.54 -5.52 -17.74
C LYS A 19 -12.78 -5.57 -16.86
N MET A 20 -13.11 -4.50 -16.14
CA MET A 20 -14.34 -4.42 -15.36
C MET A 20 -15.59 -4.64 -16.22
N ASN A 21 -15.68 -3.92 -17.35
CA ASN A 21 -16.81 -4.00 -18.27
C ASN A 21 -16.95 -5.38 -18.91
N SER A 22 -15.86 -5.98 -19.38
CA SER A 22 -15.89 -7.35 -19.95
C SER A 22 -16.28 -8.42 -18.93
N MET A 23 -16.10 -8.14 -17.64
CA MET A 23 -16.51 -9.01 -16.54
C MET A 23 -17.92 -8.69 -15.99
N GLY A 24 -18.53 -7.57 -16.42
CA GLY A 24 -19.83 -7.10 -15.95
C GLY A 24 -19.80 -6.58 -14.51
N LEU A 25 -18.67 -5.98 -14.08
CA LEU A 25 -18.47 -5.46 -12.73
C LEU A 25 -18.74 -3.96 -12.66
N SER A 26 -19.50 -3.53 -11.66
CA SER A 26 -19.62 -2.10 -11.33
C SER A 26 -18.44 -1.64 -10.47
N VAL A 27 -18.23 -0.32 -10.40
CA VAL A 27 -17.21 0.31 -9.54
C VAL A 27 -17.46 -0.01 -8.08
N GLU A 28 -18.71 0.02 -7.63
CA GLU A 28 -19.11 -0.31 -6.25
C GLU A 28 -18.77 -1.76 -5.92
N ARG A 29 -19.04 -2.69 -6.83
CA ARG A 29 -18.71 -4.10 -6.64
C ARG A 29 -17.21 -4.32 -6.51
N VAL A 30 -16.41 -3.60 -7.30
CA VAL A 30 -14.94 -3.64 -7.19
C VAL A 30 -14.48 -3.03 -5.87
N LYS A 31 -15.05 -1.88 -5.47
CA LYS A 31 -14.77 -1.22 -4.20
C LYS A 31 -15.06 -2.13 -3.00
N ASP A 32 -16.18 -2.87 -3.02
CA ASP A 32 -16.52 -3.82 -1.95
C ASP A 32 -15.50 -4.96 -1.80
N GLU A 33 -14.96 -5.44 -2.93
CA GLU A 33 -13.93 -6.48 -2.92
C GLU A 33 -12.56 -5.94 -2.49
N LEU A 34 -12.20 -4.73 -2.94
CA LEU A 34 -11.00 -4.03 -2.46
C LEU A 34 -11.08 -3.70 -0.96
N ASN A 35 -12.29 -3.46 -0.44
CA ASN A 35 -12.52 -3.18 0.97
C ASN A 35 -12.17 -4.35 1.91
N LYS A 36 -12.00 -5.55 1.36
CA LYS A 36 -11.52 -6.72 2.11
C LYS A 36 -10.00 -6.72 2.28
N GLU A 37 -9.30 -6.01 1.39
CA GLU A 37 -7.84 -5.94 1.38
C GLU A 37 -7.34 -4.68 2.08
N VAL A 38 -7.96 -3.52 1.85
CA VAL A 38 -7.66 -2.24 2.53
C VAL A 38 -8.95 -1.49 2.89
N ASP A 39 -8.90 -0.55 3.83
CA ASP A 39 -10.06 0.27 4.18
C ASP A 39 -10.36 1.31 3.08
N MET A 40 -11.36 1.03 2.25
CA MET A 40 -11.74 1.88 1.12
C MET A 40 -12.43 3.19 1.53
N ALA A 41 -12.70 3.41 2.83
CA ALA A 41 -13.15 4.71 3.32
C ALA A 41 -12.03 5.76 3.31
N LEU A 42 -10.76 5.31 3.25
CA LEU A 42 -9.57 6.17 3.21
C LEU A 42 -9.24 6.69 1.82
N TYR A 43 -9.93 6.22 0.78
CA TYR A 43 -9.59 6.50 -0.61
C TYR A 43 -10.66 7.36 -1.28
N ASP A 44 -10.21 8.28 -2.12
CA ASP A 44 -11.02 9.00 -3.08
C ASP A 44 -11.04 8.27 -4.42
N LEU A 45 -12.17 8.37 -5.12
CA LEU A 45 -12.35 7.80 -6.45
C LEU A 45 -11.88 8.81 -7.48
N ASP A 46 -10.90 8.44 -8.29
CA ASP A 46 -10.43 9.18 -9.45
C ASP A 46 -10.59 8.33 -10.71
N GLU A 47 -11.29 8.83 -11.71
CA GLU A 47 -11.59 8.07 -12.92
C GLU A 47 -11.09 8.81 -14.15
N ASN A 48 -10.42 8.07 -15.04
CA ASN A 48 -10.12 8.54 -16.39
C ASN A 48 -10.77 7.61 -17.42
N ASP A 49 -10.48 7.82 -18.71
CA ASP A 49 -11.11 7.06 -19.80
C ASP A 49 -10.79 5.56 -19.76
N VAL A 50 -9.66 5.17 -19.15
CA VAL A 50 -9.11 3.81 -19.20
C VAL A 50 -9.15 3.12 -17.84
N LEU A 51 -8.96 3.87 -16.76
CA LEU A 51 -8.75 3.37 -15.41
C LEU A 51 -9.78 3.93 -14.44
N VAL A 52 -10.12 3.09 -13.47
CA VAL A 52 -10.70 3.47 -12.19
C VAL A 52 -9.58 3.44 -11.17
N ASN A 53 -9.25 4.59 -10.60
CA ASN A 53 -8.25 4.75 -9.56
C ASN A 53 -8.94 4.99 -8.22
N PHE A 54 -8.43 4.34 -7.18
CA PHE A 54 -8.72 4.69 -5.81
C PHE A 54 -7.42 5.21 -5.20
N VAL A 55 -7.41 6.49 -4.82
CA VAL A 55 -6.21 7.19 -4.36
C VAL A 55 -6.38 7.50 -2.87
N LEU A 56 -5.39 7.17 -2.07
CA LEU A 56 -5.40 7.45 -0.64
C LEU A 56 -5.52 8.96 -0.42
N LYS A 57 -6.44 9.37 0.44
CA LYS A 57 -6.72 10.79 0.73
C LYS A 57 -5.46 11.54 1.14
N ASP A 58 -5.21 12.66 0.45
CA ASP A 58 -4.09 13.55 0.71
C ASP A 58 -4.00 13.98 2.17
N SER A 59 -5.14 14.29 2.80
CA SER A 59 -5.18 14.68 4.22
C SER A 59 -4.67 13.57 5.14
N ILE A 60 -4.99 12.31 4.85
CA ILE A 60 -4.52 11.16 5.64
C ILE A 60 -3.00 11.01 5.50
N VAL A 61 -2.48 11.17 4.28
CA VAL A 61 -1.03 11.11 4.02
C VAL A 61 -0.31 12.21 4.79
N MET A 62 -0.73 13.46 4.63
CA MET A 62 -0.07 14.61 5.24
C MET A 62 -0.15 14.60 6.77
N GLU A 63 -1.28 14.20 7.35
CA GLU A 63 -1.47 14.24 8.80
C GLU A 63 -0.82 13.07 9.52
N GLN A 64 -0.80 11.87 8.92
CA GLN A 64 -0.52 10.64 9.66
C GLN A 64 0.72 9.89 9.22
N LEU A 65 1.15 10.00 7.95
CA LEU A 65 2.22 9.14 7.43
C LEU A 65 3.51 9.25 8.26
N GLY A 66 4.04 10.46 8.48
CA GLY A 66 5.28 10.64 9.22
C GLY A 66 5.25 10.06 10.64
N SER A 67 4.16 10.27 11.38
CA SER A 67 4.00 9.72 12.73
C SER A 67 3.83 8.20 12.74
N PHE A 68 3.08 7.68 11.76
CA PHE A 68 2.91 6.24 11.57
C PHE A 68 4.26 5.57 11.25
N LEU A 69 5.04 6.14 10.34
CA LEU A 69 6.38 5.64 9.99
C LEU A 69 7.31 5.63 11.19
N ARG A 70 7.38 6.73 11.94
CA ARG A 70 8.20 6.82 13.16
C ARG A 70 7.84 5.70 14.14
N TYR A 71 6.54 5.43 14.33
CA TYR A 71 6.09 4.34 15.18
C TYR A 71 6.50 2.96 14.62
N GLN A 72 6.24 2.67 13.35
CA GLN A 72 6.63 1.38 12.75
C GLN A 72 8.14 1.16 12.83
N TYR A 73 8.93 2.17 12.51
CA TYR A 73 10.38 2.09 12.59
C TYR A 73 10.86 1.87 14.03
N SER A 74 10.16 2.42 15.04
CA SER A 74 10.52 2.16 16.45
C SER A 74 10.29 0.70 16.89
N LEU A 75 9.42 -0.04 16.19
CA LEU A 75 9.16 -1.47 16.45
C LEU A 75 10.14 -2.38 15.71
N TYR A 76 10.83 -1.85 14.70
CA TYR A 76 11.76 -2.59 13.86
C TYR A 76 13.19 -2.44 14.39
N ASP A 77 13.98 -3.52 14.37
CA ASP A 77 15.38 -3.44 14.78
C ASP A 77 16.20 -2.73 13.69
N GLN A 78 16.42 -1.44 13.89
CA GLN A 78 17.10 -0.58 12.94
C GLN A 78 18.61 -0.85 12.86
N ASN A 79 19.21 -1.66 13.75
CA ASN A 79 20.66 -1.87 13.82
C ASN A 79 21.51 -0.58 13.79
N GLY A 80 20.96 0.55 14.24
CA GLY A 80 21.61 1.87 14.20
C GLY A 80 21.54 2.61 12.86
N ASP A 81 20.66 2.20 11.94
CA ASP A 81 20.50 2.84 10.64
C ASP A 81 19.82 4.22 10.74
N SER A 82 20.61 5.28 10.49
CA SER A 82 20.15 6.67 10.47
C SER A 82 19.17 7.02 9.33
N HIS A 83 19.00 6.14 8.34
CA HIS A 83 18.12 6.39 7.21
C HIS A 83 16.64 6.46 7.61
N PHE A 84 16.22 5.73 8.65
CA PHE A 84 14.83 5.74 9.13
C PHE A 84 14.40 7.13 9.64
N GLU A 85 15.18 7.75 10.52
CA GLU A 85 14.85 9.10 11.01
C GLU A 85 15.01 10.15 9.89
N SER A 86 15.96 9.96 8.97
CA SER A 86 16.15 10.85 7.82
C SER A 86 14.92 10.88 6.90
N VAL A 87 14.27 9.73 6.68
CA VAL A 87 12.99 9.64 5.94
C VAL A 87 11.89 10.39 6.67
N VAL A 88 11.73 10.13 7.97
CA VAL A 88 10.67 10.77 8.77
C VAL A 88 10.85 12.29 8.78
N GLN A 89 12.08 12.77 8.93
CA GLN A 89 12.39 14.19 8.87
C GLN A 89 12.06 14.77 7.48
N ALA A 90 12.51 14.13 6.40
CA ALA A 90 12.25 14.61 5.05
C ALA A 90 10.74 14.72 4.76
N ILE A 91 9.94 13.73 5.17
CA ILE A 91 8.48 13.75 5.02
C ILE A 91 7.86 14.89 5.84
N SER A 92 8.37 15.17 7.05
CA SER A 92 7.85 16.24 7.90
C SER A 92 8.08 17.65 7.36
N GLU A 93 9.05 17.82 6.46
CA GLU A 93 9.39 19.09 5.81
C GLU A 93 8.58 19.34 4.53
N MET A 94 7.82 18.34 4.06
CA MET A 94 7.02 18.43 2.84
C MET A 94 5.67 19.11 3.06
N SER A 95 5.19 19.74 2.00
CA SER A 95 3.97 20.57 2.03
C SER A 95 2.77 19.93 1.34
N ASN A 96 3.00 18.87 0.57
CA ASN A 96 1.95 18.15 -0.14
C ASN A 96 2.34 16.67 -0.38
N PRO A 97 1.37 15.80 -0.67
CA PRO A 97 1.63 14.37 -0.90
C PRO A 97 2.46 14.06 -2.14
N GLU A 98 2.37 14.89 -3.20
CA GLU A 98 3.14 14.66 -4.44
C GLU A 98 4.65 14.64 -4.14
N GLN A 99 5.13 15.55 -3.30
CA GLN A 99 6.54 15.56 -2.84
C GLN A 99 6.94 14.27 -2.11
N ILE A 100 6.01 13.68 -1.33
CA ILE A 100 6.25 12.41 -0.62
C ILE A 100 6.35 11.26 -1.61
N PHE A 101 5.45 11.21 -2.60
CA PHE A 101 5.46 10.19 -3.63
C PHE A 101 6.70 10.32 -4.54
N GLU A 102 7.10 11.53 -4.91
CA GLU A 102 8.34 11.79 -5.65
C GLU A 102 9.57 11.30 -4.89
N LEU A 103 9.66 11.58 -3.58
CA LEU A 103 10.74 11.06 -2.74
C LEU A 103 10.81 9.53 -2.74
N ALA A 104 9.65 8.87 -2.71
CA ALA A 104 9.57 7.42 -2.77
C ALA A 104 10.00 6.87 -4.15
N GLU A 105 9.71 7.58 -5.23
CA GLU A 105 10.12 7.23 -6.61
C GLU A 105 11.61 7.42 -6.86
N GLU A 106 12.26 8.38 -6.19
CA GLU A 106 13.72 8.55 -6.25
C GLU A 106 14.48 7.31 -5.72
N LYS A 107 13.82 6.49 -4.90
CA LYS A 107 14.38 5.28 -4.26
C LYS A 107 15.71 5.54 -3.54
N ARG A 108 15.93 6.78 -3.11
CA ARG A 108 17.14 7.21 -2.39
C ARG A 108 17.26 6.53 -1.03
N PHE A 109 16.12 6.25 -0.39
CA PHE A 109 16.05 5.58 0.90
C PHE A 109 15.64 4.12 0.71
N ALA A 110 16.45 3.18 1.18
CA ALA A 110 16.10 1.76 1.09
C ALA A 110 14.86 1.40 1.92
N CYS A 111 14.60 2.14 3.00
CA CYS A 111 13.46 1.97 3.90
C CYS A 111 12.20 2.77 3.49
N PHE A 112 12.23 3.46 2.35
CA PHE A 112 11.08 4.22 1.84
C PHE A 112 11.14 4.36 0.31
N GLN A 113 10.35 3.54 -0.40
CA GLN A 113 10.35 3.48 -1.86
C GLN A 113 8.94 3.34 -2.41
N ASN A 114 8.70 3.77 -3.64
CA ASN A 114 7.49 3.38 -4.36
C ASN A 114 7.73 2.08 -5.15
N ASN A 115 6.76 1.17 -5.10
CA ASN A 115 6.73 0.00 -5.97
C ASN A 115 5.34 -0.25 -6.55
N LEU A 116 5.30 -0.88 -7.73
CA LEU A 116 4.08 -1.27 -8.41
C LEU A 116 3.88 -2.78 -8.29
N ILE A 117 2.83 -3.19 -7.60
CA ILE A 117 2.50 -4.59 -7.35
C ILE A 117 1.28 -4.97 -8.18
N VAL A 118 1.36 -6.07 -8.91
CA VAL A 118 0.22 -6.64 -9.62
C VAL A 118 -0.45 -7.67 -8.73
N HIS A 119 -1.66 -7.38 -8.28
CA HIS A 119 -2.43 -8.25 -7.41
C HIS A 119 -3.74 -8.69 -8.09
N ASN A 120 -4.26 -9.85 -7.71
CA ASN A 120 -5.53 -10.36 -8.21
C ASN A 120 -6.53 -10.42 -7.07
N ILE A 121 -7.59 -9.62 -7.13
CA ILE A 121 -8.70 -9.74 -6.17
C ILE A 121 -9.76 -10.70 -6.70
N GLN A 122 -10.37 -11.46 -5.81
CA GLN A 122 -11.42 -12.40 -6.18
C GLN A 122 -12.77 -11.69 -6.25
N VAL A 123 -13.34 -11.56 -7.45
CA VAL A 123 -14.62 -10.86 -7.67
C VAL A 123 -15.82 -11.82 -7.76
N SER A 124 -15.55 -13.10 -8.02
CA SER A 124 -16.51 -14.21 -7.90
C SER A 124 -15.79 -15.55 -7.69
N HIS A 125 -16.53 -16.66 -7.54
CA HIS A 125 -15.96 -18.00 -7.35
C HIS A 125 -14.94 -18.42 -8.43
N TRP A 126 -15.10 -17.92 -9.66
CA TRP A 126 -14.30 -18.36 -10.82
C TRP A 126 -13.59 -17.20 -11.53
N LYS A 127 -13.68 -15.98 -10.99
CA LYS A 127 -13.15 -14.79 -11.63
C LYS A 127 -12.32 -13.98 -10.64
N SER A 128 -11.11 -13.65 -11.07
CA SER A 128 -10.25 -12.67 -10.43
C SER A 128 -10.10 -11.44 -11.32
N LEU A 129 -10.00 -10.29 -10.69
CA LEU A 129 -9.73 -9.02 -11.35
C LEU A 129 -8.31 -8.59 -11.00
N ARG A 130 -7.51 -8.30 -12.02
CA ARG A 130 -6.17 -7.74 -11.84
C ARG A 130 -6.29 -6.28 -11.39
N VAL A 131 -5.56 -5.96 -10.33
CA VAL A 131 -5.44 -4.64 -9.72
C VAL A 131 -3.97 -4.27 -9.69
N GLU A 132 -3.66 -3.05 -10.12
CA GLU A 132 -2.33 -2.48 -10.03
C GLU A 132 -2.26 -1.64 -8.75
N ILE A 133 -1.38 -2.04 -7.84
CA ILE A 133 -1.24 -1.46 -6.50
C ILE A 133 0.05 -0.64 -6.48
N SER A 134 -0.06 0.66 -6.24
CA SER A 134 1.11 1.48 -5.92
C SER A 134 1.31 1.46 -4.40
N LEU A 135 2.47 0.97 -3.98
CA LEU A 135 2.83 0.74 -2.59
C LEU A 135 3.98 1.68 -2.18
N LEU A 136 3.75 2.48 -1.14
CA LEU A 136 4.82 3.12 -0.39
C LEU A 136 5.44 2.07 0.52
N VAL A 137 6.51 1.44 0.04
CA VAL A 137 7.26 0.38 0.69
C VAL A 137 8.03 0.93 1.88
N LEU A 138 7.77 0.36 3.06
CA LEU A 138 8.41 0.72 4.33
C LEU A 138 9.42 -0.32 4.78
N PHE A 139 9.16 -1.58 4.44
CA PHE A 139 10.02 -2.72 4.74
C PHE A 139 10.12 -3.62 3.50
N VAL A 140 11.34 -4.04 3.20
CA VAL A 140 11.65 -5.04 2.17
C VAL A 140 12.42 -6.17 2.82
N GLU A 141 11.82 -7.35 2.89
CA GLU A 141 12.39 -8.50 3.58
C GLU A 141 12.66 -9.67 2.64
N GLY A 142 13.95 -10.01 2.55
CA GLY A 142 14.48 -11.29 2.08
C GLY A 142 14.17 -11.72 0.64
N LYS A 143 14.98 -12.63 0.11
CA LYS A 143 14.58 -13.43 -1.06
C LYS A 143 13.76 -14.60 -0.56
N ILE A 144 12.46 -14.50 -0.70
CA ILE A 144 11.54 -15.48 -0.16
C ILE A 144 11.20 -16.50 -1.25
N PHE A 145 11.35 -17.79 -0.94
CA PHE A 145 10.78 -18.88 -1.74
C PHE A 145 9.58 -19.44 -0.98
N MET A 146 8.41 -18.82 -1.15
CA MET A 146 7.20 -19.14 -0.40
C MET A 146 5.98 -19.12 -1.34
N GLU A 147 5.21 -20.21 -1.35
CA GLU A 147 3.94 -20.34 -2.08
C GLU A 147 2.78 -20.52 -1.08
N CYS A 148 1.59 -20.00 -1.39
CA CYS A 148 0.36 -20.19 -0.61
C CYS A 148 0.35 -19.57 0.81
N TYR A 149 1.00 -18.43 1.01
CA TYR A 149 1.08 -17.76 2.32
C TYR A 149 0.14 -16.56 2.51
N ASP A 150 -0.85 -16.37 1.63
CA ASP A 150 -1.78 -15.23 1.70
C ASP A 150 -2.41 -15.08 3.09
N SER A 151 -2.80 -16.19 3.73
CA SER A 151 -3.33 -16.17 5.10
C SER A 151 -2.34 -15.66 6.14
N PHE A 152 -1.05 -16.00 6.00
CA PHE A 152 0.01 -15.52 6.89
C PHE A 152 0.32 -14.05 6.65
N LEU A 153 0.36 -13.60 5.39
CA LEU A 153 0.52 -12.19 5.06
C LEU A 153 -0.65 -11.35 5.59
N LYS A 154 -1.88 -11.85 5.45
CA LYS A 154 -3.09 -11.23 6.04
C LYS A 154 -3.00 -11.17 7.57
N TYR A 155 -2.47 -12.21 8.23
CA TYR A 155 -2.23 -12.19 9.67
C TYR A 155 -1.23 -11.10 10.08
N LEU A 156 -0.10 -10.96 9.38
CA LEU A 156 0.88 -9.90 9.64
C LEU A 156 0.28 -8.50 9.42
N THR A 157 -0.43 -8.30 8.32
CA THR A 157 -1.16 -7.06 8.02
C THR A 157 -2.13 -6.71 9.15
N ASN A 158 -2.88 -7.69 9.65
CA ASN A 158 -3.83 -7.49 10.75
C ASN A 158 -3.14 -7.15 12.07
N ILE A 159 -1.98 -7.73 12.37
CA ILE A 159 -1.19 -7.34 13.56
C ILE A 159 -0.80 -5.88 13.48
N VAL A 160 -0.21 -5.43 12.36
CA VAL A 160 0.22 -4.04 12.21
C VAL A 160 -0.96 -3.08 12.31
N ARG A 161 -2.09 -3.43 11.68
CA ARG A 161 -3.33 -2.66 11.80
C ARG A 161 -3.83 -2.57 13.23
N GLU A 162 -3.80 -3.68 13.96
CA GLU A 162 -4.26 -3.77 15.35
C GLU A 162 -3.38 -2.95 16.31
N THR A 163 -2.05 -3.04 16.17
CA THR A 163 -1.10 -2.33 17.03
C THR A 163 -1.00 -0.84 16.72
N SER A 164 -1.51 -0.41 15.56
CA SER A 164 -1.40 0.97 15.07
C SER A 164 -2.74 1.70 14.97
N LYS A 165 -3.78 1.19 15.64
CA LYS A 165 -5.17 1.68 15.57
C LYS A 165 -5.36 3.16 15.87
N GLN A 166 -4.41 3.81 16.56
CA GLN A 166 -4.45 5.26 16.76
C GLN A 166 -4.29 6.08 15.47
N TRP A 167 -3.77 5.49 14.38
CA TRP A 167 -3.69 6.12 13.06
C TRP A 167 -4.58 5.41 12.06
N SER A 168 -5.57 6.10 11.49
CA SER A 168 -6.45 5.53 10.47
C SER A 168 -5.70 5.08 9.22
N ILE A 169 -4.54 5.68 8.89
CA ILE A 169 -3.69 5.27 7.76
C ILE A 169 -3.29 3.78 7.82
N CYS A 170 -3.32 3.14 9.00
CA CYS A 170 -3.05 1.72 9.13
C CYS A 170 -4.04 0.87 8.30
N GLY A 171 -5.28 1.35 8.08
CA GLY A 171 -6.26 0.70 7.20
C GLY A 171 -5.80 0.56 5.74
N ALA A 172 -4.83 1.36 5.31
CA ALA A 172 -4.19 1.27 4.00
C ALA A 172 -2.91 0.40 3.99
N PHE A 173 -2.47 -0.12 5.13
CA PHE A 173 -1.27 -0.95 5.21
C PHE A 173 -1.49 -2.30 4.51
N GLY A 174 -0.54 -2.73 3.67
CA GLY A 174 -0.60 -3.99 2.93
C GLY A 174 0.75 -4.72 2.96
N CYS A 175 0.70 -6.03 2.69
CA CYS A 175 1.83 -6.95 2.73
C CYS A 175 1.76 -7.88 1.52
N PHE A 176 2.80 -7.89 0.69
CA PHE A 176 2.80 -8.51 -0.63
C PHE A 176 4.12 -9.21 -0.93
N ILE A 177 4.09 -10.21 -1.81
CA ILE A 177 5.28 -10.85 -2.36
C ILE A 177 5.43 -10.39 -3.82
N ASP A 178 6.58 -9.80 -4.16
CA ASP A 178 6.93 -9.31 -5.50
C ASP A 178 8.34 -9.79 -5.92
#